data_AF-A0A7J9G391-F1
#
_entry.id   AF-A0A7J9G391-F1
#
_cell.length_a   1.000
_cell.length_b   1.000
_cell.length_c   1.000
_cell.angle_alpha   90.00
_cell.angle_beta   90.00
_cell.angle_gamma   90.00
#
_symmetry.space_group_name_H-M   'P 1'
#
loop_
_entity.id
_entity.type
_entity.pdbx_description
1 polymer ?
#
loop_
_entity_poly.entity_id
_entity_poly.type
_entity_poly.pdbx_seq_one_letter_code
_entity_poly.pdbx_strand_id
1 'polypeptide(L)' 'MANNLMRAVQYSKYGGGADDLKHVEVLIPSPKKDEVLIKLEAASINPIDWKIQEGVARPFLPRKFPHIP' A
#
# COMPACT_ATOMS: atom_id res chain seq x y z
N MET A 1 -13.85 14.51 -16.95
CA MET A 1 -12.50 14.58 -16.33
C MET A 1 -11.92 13.18 -16.42
N ALA A 2 -10.71 13.02 -16.99
CA ALA A 2 -10.11 11.70 -17.08
C ALA A 2 -9.96 11.12 -15.66
N ASN A 3 -10.37 9.87 -15.45
CA ASN A 3 -10.11 9.16 -14.21
C ASN A 3 -8.59 9.07 -14.04
N ASN A 4 -8.05 9.85 -13.11
CA ASN A 4 -6.61 9.93 -12.88
C ASN A 4 -6.20 8.73 -12.00
N LEU A 5 -6.06 7.57 -12.63
CA LEU A 5 -5.70 6.31 -11.98
C LEU A 5 -4.18 6.11 -11.99
N MET A 6 -3.67 5.40 -11.00
CA MET A 6 -2.32 4.85 -10.95
C MET A 6 -2.35 3.35 -10.66
N ARG A 7 -1.31 2.65 -11.09
CA ARG A 7 -1.08 1.26 -10.72
C ARG A 7 -0.50 1.18 -9.31
N ALA A 8 -1.03 0.26 -8.52
CA ALA A 8 -0.51 -0.06 -7.19
C ALA A 8 -0.50 -1.57 -6.96
N VAL A 9 0.19 -1.99 -5.91
CA VAL A 9 0.09 -3.34 -5.34
C VAL A 9 -0.57 -3.22 -3.97
N GLN A 10 -1.60 -4.03 -3.73
CA GLN A 10 -2.29 -4.05 -2.43
C GLN A 10 -2.52 -5.48 -1.93
N TYR A 11 -2.71 -5.62 -0.61
CA TYR A 11 -3.18 -6.85 0.03
C TYR A 11 -4.46 -6.60 0.83
N SER A 12 -5.31 -7.63 0.95
CA SER A 12 -6.67 -7.51 1.51
C SER A 12 -6.83 -8.15 2.88
N LYS A 13 -5.82 -8.90 3.35
CA LYS A 13 -5.82 -9.54 4.67
C LYS A 13 -4.40 -9.73 5.20
N TYR A 14 -4.30 -10.01 6.49
CA TYR A 14 -3.04 -10.46 7.08
C TYR A 14 -2.72 -11.90 6.66
N GLY A 15 -1.42 -12.24 6.64
CA GLY A 15 -0.92 -13.60 6.44
C GLY A 15 -1.16 -14.18 5.04
N GLY A 16 -1.44 -13.32 4.06
CA GLY A 16 -1.67 -13.74 2.67
C GLY A 16 -0.39 -13.99 1.87
N GLY A 17 0.78 -13.61 2.39
CA GLY A 17 2.05 -13.69 1.69
C GLY A 17 2.01 -12.96 0.33
N ALA A 18 2.85 -13.42 -0.60
CA ALA A 18 2.89 -12.89 -1.96
C ALA A 18 1.59 -13.17 -2.75
N ASP A 19 0.88 -14.26 -2.46
CA ASP A 19 -0.33 -14.66 -3.20
C ASP A 19 -1.49 -13.66 -3.05
N ASP A 20 -1.55 -12.92 -1.94
CA ASP A 20 -2.55 -11.89 -1.70
C ASP A 20 -2.13 -10.51 -2.25
N LEU A 21 -0.91 -10.35 -2.77
CA LEU A 21 -0.49 -9.12 -3.45
C LEU A 21 -1.16 -9.04 -4.82
N LYS A 22 -2.01 -8.04 -5.01
CA LYS A 22 -2.75 -7.81 -6.26
C LYS A 22 -2.35 -6.49 -6.90
N HIS A 23 -2.05 -6.54 -8.20
CA HIS A 23 -1.97 -5.35 -9.03
C HIS A 23 -3.37 -4.77 -9.24
N VAL A 24 -3.52 -3.48 -8.97
CA VAL A 24 -4.79 -2.76 -9.09
C VAL A 24 -4.59 -1.37 -9.68
N GLU A 25 -5.68 -0.80 -10.19
CA GLU A 25 -5.77 0.63 -10.51
C GLU A 25 -6.54 1.35 -9.41
N VAL A 26 -5.96 2.42 -8.88
CA VAL A 26 -6.54 3.25 -7.82
C VAL A 26 -6.42 4.72 -8.20
N LEU A 27 -7.26 5.58 -7.63
CA LEU A 27 -7.13 7.02 -7.86
C LEU A 27 -5.78 7.53 -7.35
N ILE A 28 -5.15 8.42 -8.11
CA ILE A 28 -3.98 9.16 -7.64
C ILE A 28 -4.40 10.00 -6.42
N PRO A 29 -3.70 9.89 -5.28
CA PRO A 29 -4.07 10.61 -4.07
C PRO A 29 -3.86 12.11 -4.22
N SER A 30 -4.75 12.89 -3.61
CA SER A 30 -4.58 14.34 -3.47
C SER A 30 -3.79 14.63 -2.18
N PRO A 31 -2.65 15.35 -2.25
CA PRO A 31 -1.89 15.69 -1.06
C PRO A 31 -2.66 16.68 -0.18
N LYS A 32 -2.55 16.54 1.15
CA LYS A 32 -3.01 17.55 2.11
C LYS A 32 -2.02 18.73 2.20
N LYS A 33 -2.33 19.72 3.04
CA LYS A 33 -1.56 20.96 3.20
C LYS A 33 -0.06 20.75 3.40
N ASP A 34 0.33 19.72 4.16
CA ASP A 34 1.73 19.45 4.53
C ASP A 34 2.28 18.17 3.88
N GLU A 35 1.67 17.73 2.78
CA GLU A 35 2.08 16.53 2.03
C GLU A 35 2.50 16.93 0.60
N VAL A 36 3.34 16.11 -0.03
CA VAL A 36 3.71 16.25 -1.44
C VAL A 36 3.28 15.01 -2.22
N LEU A 37 2.83 15.22 -3.47
CA LEU A 37 2.56 14.13 -4.39
C LEU A 37 3.82 13.79 -5.18
N ILE A 38 4.30 12.56 -5.03
CA ILE A 38 5.54 12.09 -5.68
C ILE A 38 5.18 11.06 -6.75
N LYS A 39 5.68 11.28 -7.97
CA LYS A 39 5.71 10.24 -9.00
C LYS A 39 6.91 9.34 -8.73
N LEU A 40 6.66 8.12 -8.24
CA LEU A 40 7.73 7.18 -7.90
C LEU A 40 8.48 6.70 -9.14
N GLU A 41 9.81 6.78 -9.10
CA GLU A 41 10.73 6.18 -10.08
C GLU A 41 11.27 4.83 -9.61
N ALA A 42 11.44 4.67 -8.29
CA ALA A 42 11.89 3.44 -7.65
C ALA A 42 11.31 3.32 -6.23
N ALA A 43 11.19 2.09 -5.74
CA ALA A 43 10.85 1.74 -4.36
C ALA A 43 11.67 0.52 -3.94
N SER A 44 12.04 0.43 -2.66
CA SER A 44 12.74 -0.72 -2.08
C SER A 44 11.84 -1.44 -1.08
N ILE A 45 12.06 -2.73 -0.91
CA ILE A 45 11.39 -3.54 0.11
C ILE A 45 12.30 -3.70 1.33
N ASN A 46 11.74 -3.56 2.52
CA ASN A 46 12.38 -3.76 3.82
C ASN A 46 11.77 -4.94 4.58
N PRO A 47 12.51 -5.60 5.49
CA PRO A 47 12.00 -6.67 6.35
C PRO A 47 10.74 -6.41 7.15
N ILE A 48 10.46 -5.16 7.44
CA ILE A 48 9.26 -4.80 8.19
C ILE A 48 7.99 -4.88 7.31
N ASP A 49 8.10 -4.77 5.99
CA ASP A 49 6.94 -4.65 5.10
C ASP A 49 6.11 -5.94 5.12
N TRP A 50 6.76 -7.10 4.95
CA TRP A 50 6.06 -8.39 5.02
C TRP A 50 5.72 -8.79 6.46
N LYS A 51 6.50 -8.38 7.46
CA LYS A 51 6.14 -8.60 8.88
C LYS A 51 4.86 -7.84 9.26
N ILE A 52 4.63 -6.65 8.69
CA ILE A 52 3.36 -5.94 8.83
C ILE A 52 2.24 -6.72 8.14
N GLN A 53 2.46 -7.23 6.93
CA GLN A 53 1.47 -8.04 6.21
C GLN A 53 1.17 -9.38 6.90
N GLU A 54 2.13 -10.00 7.57
CA GLU A 54 1.95 -11.18 8.44
C GLU A 54 1.16 -10.86 9.72
N GLY A 55 1.04 -9.57 10.08
CA GLY A 55 0.31 -9.11 11.26
C GLY A 55 1.14 -9.01 12.53
N VAL A 56 2.47 -9.12 12.44
CA VAL A 56 3.39 -9.02 13.60
C VAL A 56 3.21 -7.69 14.35
N ALA A 57 2.98 -6.60 13.61
CA ALA A 57 2.80 -5.27 14.19
C ALA A 57 1.35 -4.94 14.59
N ARG A 58 0.38 -5.85 14.40
CA ARG A 58 -1.07 -5.58 14.58
C ARG A 58 -1.46 -4.98 15.93
N PRO A 59 -0.87 -5.37 17.08
CA PRO A 59 -1.21 -4.76 18.37
C PRO A 59 -0.91 -3.25 18.45
N PHE A 60 0.04 -2.77 17.64
CA PHE A 60 0.50 -1.37 17.67
C PHE A 60 0.12 -0.59 16.41
N LEU A 61 0.03 -1.28 15.25
CA LEU A 61 -0.21 -0.70 13.93
C LEU A 61 -1.27 -1.53 13.17
N PRO A 62 -2.54 -1.49 13.56
CA PRO A 62 -3.59 -2.15 12.82
C PRO A 62 -3.84 -1.44 11.48
N ARG A 63 -3.63 -2.17 10.38
CA ARG A 63 -3.95 -1.71 9.02
C ARG A 63 -5.44 -1.85 8.72
N LYS A 64 -5.94 -0.91 7.91
CA LYS A 64 -7.25 -1.01 7.23
C LYS A 64 -7.02 -1.66 5.87
N PHE A 65 -7.95 -2.53 5.47
CA PHE A 65 -7.87 -3.24 4.20
C PHE A 65 -8.85 -2.64 3.16
N PRO A 66 -8.49 -2.67 1.87
CA PRO A 66 -7.20 -3.12 1.33
C PRO A 66 -6.06 -2.13 1.64
N HIS A 67 -4.81 -2.63 1.72
CA HIS A 67 -3.63 -1.83 2.07
C HIS A 67 -2.56 -1.88 0.99
N ILE A 68 -2.03 -0.71 0.64
CA ILE A 68 -0.81 -0.55 -0.17
C ILE A 68 0.34 -0.37 0.85
N PRO A 69 1.37 -1.26 0.83
CA PRO A 69 2.48 -1.22 1.79
C PRO A 69 3.36 0.02 1.66
#